data_AF-A0A928QM73-F1
#
_entry.id   AF-A0A928QM73-F1
#
_cell.length_a   1.000
_cell.length_b   1.000
_cell.length_c   1.000
_cell.angle_alpha   90.00
_cell.angle_beta   90.00
_cell.angle_gamma   90.00
#
_symmetry.space_group_name_H-M   'P 1'
#
loop_
_entity.id
_entity.type
_entity.pdbx_description
1 polymer ?
#
loop_
_entity_poly.entity_id
_entity_poly.type
_entity_poly.pdbx_seq_one_letter_code
_entity_poly.pdbx_strand_id
1 'polypeptide(L)' 'MLIRQPIRNNRTIGEKKPRVFDALIDTEDGEIYLELKSAKQKEVVRLCDVLTQIEQAKRQAGKK' A
#
# COMPACT_ATOMS: atom_id res chain seq x y z
N MET A 1 -17.26 -1.87 -7.52
CA MET A 1 -16.37 -1.77 -8.73
C MET A 1 -14.96 -1.45 -8.26
N LEU A 2 -13.91 -2.04 -8.85
CA LEU A 2 -12.53 -1.78 -8.42
C LEU A 2 -11.82 -0.74 -9.30
N ILE A 3 -11.36 0.36 -8.70
CA ILE A 3 -10.50 1.37 -9.33
C ILE A 3 -9.04 1.06 -8.99
N ARG A 4 -8.18 0.95 -10.01
CA ARG A 4 -6.74 0.80 -9.81
C ARG A 4 -6.06 2.16 -9.82
N GLN A 5 -5.47 2.54 -8.68
CA GLN A 5 -4.73 3.78 -8.49
C GLN A 5 -3.22 3.50 -8.34
N PRO A 6 -2.37 3.89 -9.32
CA PRO A 6 -0.93 3.78 -9.17
C PRO A 6 -0.41 4.67 -8.04
N ILE A 7 0.36 4.09 -7.12
CA ILE A 7 1.04 4.80 -6.04
C ILE A 7 2.49 5.08 -6.45
N ARG A 8 2.93 6.32 -6.27
CA ARG A 8 4.24 6.81 -6.72
C ARG A 8 5.09 7.30 -5.55
N ASN A 9 6.41 7.16 -5.66
CA ASN A 9 7.34 7.68 -4.66
C ASN A 9 7.52 9.19 -4.84
N ASN A 10 6.85 9.98 -4.01
CA ASN A 10 6.92 11.44 -4.06
C ASN A 10 8.26 12.00 -3.57
N ARG A 11 9.11 11.19 -2.90
CA ARG A 11 10.43 11.62 -2.43
C ARG A 11 11.49 11.63 -3.53
N THR A 12 11.22 11.02 -4.70
CA THR A 12 12.18 11.03 -5.81
C THR A 12 12.27 12.43 -6.44
N ILE A 13 13.48 12.94 -6.65
CA ILE A 13 13.74 14.33 -7.07
C ILE A 13 13.37 14.60 -8.56
N GLY A 14 13.14 13.57 -9.38
CA GLY A 14 12.74 13.74 -10.79
C GLY A 14 11.28 14.19 -10.99
N GLU A 15 11.00 14.73 -12.19
CA GLU A 15 9.64 15.09 -12.65
C GLU A 15 8.72 13.87 -12.73
N LYS A 16 9.24 12.74 -13.23
CA LYS A 16 8.51 11.47 -13.28
C LYS A 16 8.71 10.69 -11.98
N LYS A 17 7.74 10.81 -11.06
CA LYS A 17 7.74 10.03 -9.82
C LYS A 17 7.59 8.53 -10.14
N PRO A 18 8.51 7.65 -9.70
CA PRO A 18 8.46 6.24 -10.02
C PRO A 18 7.25 5.59 -9.34
N ARG A 19 6.56 4.71 -10.08
CA ARG A 19 5.48 3.88 -9.54
C ARG A 19 6.09 2.83 -8.62
N VAL A 20 5.52 2.67 -7.42
CA VAL A 20 5.99 1.72 -6.41
C VAL A 20 5.09 0.49 -6.40
N PHE A 21 3.78 0.69 -6.24
CA PHE A 21 2.76 -0.35 -6.22
C PHE A 21 1.41 0.23 -6.67
N ASP A 22 0.38 -0.61 -6.70
CA ASP A 22 -0.98 -0.21 -7.05
C ASP A 22 -1.90 -0.35 -5.84
N ALA A 23 -2.75 0.65 -5.62
CA ALA A 23 -3.91 0.50 -4.76
C ALA A 23 -5.11 0.06 -5.61
N LEU A 24 -5.90 -0.87 -5.10
CA LEU A 24 -7.21 -1.25 -5.63
C LEU A 24 -8.24 -0.68 -4.66
N ILE A 25 -9.08 0.23 -5.15
CA ILE A 25 -10.11 0.91 -4.37
C ILE A 25 -11.43 0.30 -4.77
N ASP A 26 -12.10 -0.36 -3.84
CA ASP A 26 -13.46 -0.81 -4.05
C ASP A 26 -14.42 0.37 -3.82
N THR A 27 -15.18 0.70 -4.85
CA THR A 27 -16.09 1.85 -4.85
C THR A 27 -17.39 1.57 -4.12
N GLU A 28 -17.69 0.31 -3.78
CA GLU A 28 -18.95 -0.07 -3.12
C GLU A 28 -18.86 0.07 -1.61
N ASP A 29 -17.77 -0.43 -1.02
CA ASP A 29 -17.52 -0.40 0.42
C ASP A 29 -16.42 0.61 0.83
N GLY A 30 -15.73 1.20 -0.15
CA GLY A 30 -14.63 2.13 0.09
C GLY A 30 -13.33 1.44 0.54
N GLU A 31 -13.27 0.11 0.50
CA GLU A 31 -12.13 -0.65 0.97
C GLU A 31 -10.93 -0.49 0.05
N ILE A 32 -9.75 -0.35 0.65
CA ILE A 32 -8.50 -0.15 -0.07
C ILE A 32 -7.62 -1.39 0.10
N TYR A 33 -7.19 -1.94 -1.03
CA TYR A 33 -6.26 -3.04 -1.09
C TYR A 33 -4.96 -2.60 -1.76
N LEU A 34 -3.84 -3.16 -1.36
CA LEU A 34 -2.53 -2.95 -1.95
C LEU A 34 -2.16 -4.17 -2.78
N GLU A 35 -1.96 -3.99 -4.08
CA GLU A 35 -1.43 -5.01 -4.97
C GLU A 35 0.09 -4.92 -4.98
N LEU A 36 0.73 -5.90 -4.34
CA LEU A 36 2.18 -6.07 -4.31
C LEU A 36 2.60 -7.01 -5.44
N LYS A 37 3.50 -6.52 -6.31
CA LYS A 37 4.08 -7.34 -7.38
C LYS A 37 5.42 -7.88 -6.91
N SER A 38 5.42 -9.11 -6.39
CA SER A 38 6.65 -9.88 -6.20
C SER A 38 7.04 -10.54 -7.53
N ALA A 39 8.33 -10.83 -7.71
CA ALA A 39 8.87 -11.37 -8.96
C ALA A 39 8.21 -12.68 -9.43
N LYS A 40 7.48 -13.39 -8.55
CA LYS A 40 6.82 -14.66 -8.87
C LYS A 40 5.32 -14.69 -8.58
N GLN A 41 4.80 -13.79 -7.74
CA GLN A 41 3.39 -13.78 -7.36
C GLN A 41 2.87 -12.35 -7.15
N LYS A 42 1.59 -12.18 -7.48
CA LYS A 42 0.81 -11.00 -7.08
C LYS A 42 0.14 -11.32 -5.76
N GLU A 43 0.32 -10.44 -4.80
CA GLU A 43 -0.33 -10.52 -3.50
C GLU A 43 -1.21 -9.28 -3.31
N VAL A 44 -2.39 -9.46 -2.73
CA VAL A 44 -3.34 -8.39 -2.47
C VAL A 44 -3.63 -8.39 -0.97
N VAL A 45 -3.35 -7.27 -0.31
CA VAL A 45 -3.53 -7.11 1.15
C VAL A 45 -4.37 -5.87 1.44
N ARG A 46 -5.25 -5.92 2.44
CA ARG A 46 -6.03 -4.72 2.85
C ARG A 46 -5.12 -3.68 3.47
N LEU A 47 -5.33 -2.41 3.13
CA LEU A 47 -4.59 -1.29 3.69
C LEU A 47 -4.75 -1.22 5.22
N CYS A 48 -5.95 -1.47 5.74
CA CYS A 48 -6.24 -1.47 7.17
C CYS A 48 -5.38 -2.49 7.95
N ASP A 49 -5.16 -3.67 7.37
CA ASP A 49 -4.32 -4.71 7.99
C ASP A 49 -2.86 -4.26 8.04
N VAL A 50 -2.36 -3.66 6.95
CA VAL A 50 -1.00 -3.11 6.89
C VAL A 50 -0.80 -2.00 7.93
N LEU A 51 -1.75 -1.06 8.04
CA LEU A 51 -1.69 0.01 9.03
C LEU A 51 -1.71 -0.54 10.47
N THR A 52 -2.54 -1.55 10.72
CA THR A 52 -2.61 -2.23 12.03
C THR A 52 -1.26 -2.86 12.40
N GLN A 53 -0.63 -3.58 11.46
CA GLN A 53 0.69 -4.17 11.68
C GLN A 53 1.77 -3.11 11.95
N ILE A 54 1.75 -1.99 11.21
CA ILE A 54 2.70 -0.88 11.42
C ILE A 54 2.52 -0.26 12.81
N GLU A 55 1.28 0.00 13.23
CA GLU A 55 1.00 0.56 14.56
C GLU A 55 1.43 -0.39 15.68
N GLN A 56 1.22 -1.70 15.51
CA GLN A 56 1.74 -2.70 16.44
C GLN A 56 3.28 -2.67 16.51
N ALA A 57 3.97 -2.60 15.37
CA ALA A 57 5.43 -2.52 15.32
C ALA A 57 5.97 -1.24 16.00
N LYS A 58 5.34 -0.08 15.78
CA LYS A 58 5.70 1.17 16.47
C LYS A 58 5.59 1.05 17.98
N ARG A 59 4.49 0.46 18.47
CA ARG A 59 4.29 0.23 19.92
C ARG A 59 5.34 -0.70 20.51
N GLN A 60 5.85 -1.67 19.75
CA GLN A 60 6.94 -2.54 20.19
C GLN A 60 8.29 -1.80 20.19
N ALA A 61 8.54 -0.97 19.18
CA ALA A 61 9.77 -0.19 19.06
C ALA A 61 9.93 0.85 20.18
N GLY A 62 8.84 1.55 20.56
CA GLY A 62 8.86 2.53 21.65
C GLY A 62 8.89 1.95 23.07
N LYS A 63 8.90 0.61 23.22
CA LYS A 63 9.10 -0.09 24.50
C LYS A 63 10.56 -0.50 24.75
N LYS A 64 11.46 -0.18 23.82
CA LYS A 64 12.93 -0.32 23.99
C LYS A 64 13.52 1.03 24.34
#